data_AF-T5KC61-F1
#
_entry.id   AF-T5KC61-F1
#
_cell.length_a   1.000
_cell.length_b   1.000
_cell.length_c   1.000
_cell.angle_alpha   90.00
_cell.angle_beta   90.00
_cell.angle_gamma   90.00
#
_symmetry.space_group_name_H-M   'P 1'
#
loop_
_entity.id
_entity.type
_entity.pdbx_description
1 polymer ?
#
loop_
_entity_poly.entity_id
_entity_poly.type
_entity_poly.pdbx_seq_one_letter_code
_entity_poly.pdbx_strand_id
1 'polypeptide(L)'
;MVSPSDSAVVEARSAPRTTAGRSLAVIGLTIPLMLLIDYAVSYATVVALFGGLPFVLIAAILIAFAVLAGGIALLSTAFTGRPAILGGVVAAGVLTCAGAFGLVHGILGPLALQTDALLHVAVCALAALTLGIFLGPMPLQVAGAVSAAALVAVLALVPTPTETAAVDRANAEADRSAEVKASWIRSGKFPLVTDLAGWSNVEVRATGTDAATWVRSDTGSVARIIIQWNAVEPDPLAPCNFIGGPGREWDRGPDQLPSWCVRTGDQWSRSDGTAVYSYDAGTGTTMWIMAFGGYDAERVGGSNAATAEDIAALIPSLHPMSREDAERYLLPTFDGIDSPEVQTPDL
;
A
#
# COMPACT_ATOMS: atom_id res chain seq x y z
N MET A 1 72.33 5.82 70.16
CA MET A 1 71.46 4.81 69.53
C MET A 1 70.07 5.39 69.42
N VAL A 2 69.59 5.46 68.16
CA VAL A 2 68.21 5.63 67.66
C VAL A 2 67.47 6.95 67.94
N SER A 3 67.50 7.82 66.93
CA SER A 3 66.42 8.73 66.44
C SER A 3 65.53 7.94 65.45
N PRO A 4 64.43 8.45 64.84
CA PRO A 4 63.42 9.48 65.16
C PRO A 4 61.96 8.91 65.00
N SER A 5 60.91 9.71 65.19
CA SER A 5 59.73 9.63 64.30
C SER A 5 58.86 10.89 64.38
N ASP A 6 58.92 11.63 63.27
CA ASP A 6 58.01 12.68 62.86
C ASP A 6 56.55 12.19 62.85
N SER A 7 55.70 12.95 63.53
CA SER A 7 54.26 12.90 63.35
C SER A 7 53.90 13.45 61.97
N ALA A 8 53.66 12.54 61.04
CA ALA A 8 53.16 12.82 59.70
C ALA A 8 51.80 13.52 59.77
N VAL A 9 51.77 14.77 59.32
CA VAL A 9 50.56 15.50 58.94
C VAL A 9 49.90 14.72 57.80
N VAL A 10 48.76 14.10 58.08
CA VAL A 10 47.87 13.52 57.08
C VAL A 10 47.23 14.69 56.32
N GLU A 11 47.91 15.10 55.26
CA GLU A 11 47.38 16.03 54.26
C GLU A 11 46.24 15.30 53.52
N ALA A 12 45.02 15.45 54.02
CA ALA A 12 43.82 15.03 53.34
C ALA A 12 43.68 15.84 52.04
N ARG A 13 44.27 15.32 50.95
CA ARG A 13 44.00 15.79 49.59
C ARG A 13 42.49 15.70 49.35
N SER A 14 41.82 16.83 49.51
CA SER A 14 40.45 17.04 49.05
C SER A 14 40.39 16.68 47.57
N ALA A 15 39.83 15.52 47.24
CA ALA A 15 39.59 15.13 45.87
C ALA A 15 38.78 16.24 45.19
N PRO A 16 39.19 16.73 44.00
CA PRO A 16 38.49 17.80 43.32
C PRO A 16 37.03 17.38 43.07
N ARG A 17 36.08 18.11 43.65
CA ARG A 17 34.65 17.92 43.36
C ARG A 17 34.43 18.28 41.89
N THR A 18 34.06 17.29 41.09
CA THR A 18 33.61 17.51 39.72
C THR A 18 32.38 18.41 39.74
N THR A 19 32.47 19.58 39.10
CA THR A 19 31.35 20.51 38.99
C THR A 19 30.43 20.08 37.85
N ALA A 20 29.11 20.17 38.04
CA ALA A 20 28.11 19.75 37.05
C ALA A 20 28.34 20.35 35.64
N GLY A 21 28.87 21.58 35.57
CA GLY A 21 29.22 22.23 34.30
C GLY A 21 30.34 21.52 33.52
N ARG A 22 31.32 20.90 34.19
CA ARG A 22 32.38 20.13 33.52
C ARG A 22 31.84 18.82 32.94
N SER A 23 30.95 18.15 33.65
CA SER A 23 30.27 16.94 33.16
C SER A 23 29.35 17.24 31.98
N LEU A 24 28.61 18.36 32.02
CA LEU A 24 27.80 18.83 30.89
C LEU A 24 28.66 19.19 29.66
N ALA A 25 29.83 19.81 29.86
CA ALA A 25 30.75 20.10 28.76
C ALA A 25 31.25 18.80 28.07
N VAL A 26 31.57 17.76 28.86
CA VAL A 26 31.96 16.45 28.31
C VAL A 26 30.82 15.85 27.48
N ILE A 27 29.58 15.86 28.00
CA ILE A 27 28.40 15.37 27.26
C ILE A 27 28.20 16.18 25.97
N GLY A 28 28.20 17.50 26.05
CA GLY A 28 28.01 18.38 24.90
C GLY A 28 29.05 18.22 23.81
N LEU A 29 30.32 18.00 24.17
CA LEU A 29 31.41 17.72 23.22
C LEU A 29 31.38 16.28 22.67
N THR A 30 30.73 15.36 23.38
CA THR A 30 30.56 13.98 22.91
C THR A 30 29.56 13.89 21.76
N ILE A 31 28.53 14.73 21.72
CA ILE A 31 27.52 14.75 20.65
C ILE A 31 28.15 14.95 19.26
N PRO A 32 28.93 16.02 18.98
CA PRO A 32 29.55 16.20 17.67
C PRO A 32 30.61 15.13 17.36
N LEU A 33 31.31 14.58 18.37
CA LEU A 33 32.22 13.46 18.19
C LEU A 33 31.47 12.20 17.72
N MET A 34 30.35 11.87 18.38
CA MET A 34 29.49 10.76 18.00
C MET A 34 28.95 10.95 16.58
N LEU A 35 28.50 12.15 16.22
CA LEU A 35 28.00 12.44 14.88
C LEU A 35 29.08 12.31 13.80
N LEU A 36 30.31 12.76 14.08
CA LEU A 36 31.45 12.57 13.17
C LEU A 36 31.76 11.09 12.94
N ILE A 37 31.71 10.29 14.01
CA ILE A 37 31.94 8.85 13.93
C ILE A 37 30.81 8.15 13.19
N ASP A 38 29.56 8.52 13.48
CA ASP A 38 28.38 8.01 12.79
C ASP A 38 28.41 8.32 11.29
N TYR A 39 28.84 9.53 10.90
CA TYR A 39 29.08 9.88 9.51
C TYR A 39 30.18 9.03 8.85
N ALA A 40 31.30 8.81 9.54
CA ALA A 40 32.41 7.99 9.04
C ALA A 40 32.00 6.51 8.87
N VAL A 41 31.27 5.94 9.84
CA VAL A 41 30.73 4.58 9.76
C VAL A 41 29.67 4.49 8.67
N SER A 42 28.83 5.51 8.51
CA SER A 42 27.86 5.59 7.42
C SER A 42 28.56 5.54 6.05
N TYR A 43 29.65 6.30 5.86
CA TYR A 43 30.44 6.22 4.62
C TYR A 43 31.03 4.82 4.39
N ALA A 44 31.60 4.21 5.43
CA ALA A 44 32.11 2.83 5.35
C ALA A 44 30.99 1.81 5.03
N THR A 45 29.77 2.05 5.54
CA THR A 45 28.59 1.24 5.24
C THR A 45 28.21 1.32 3.76
N VAL A 46 28.18 2.52 3.19
CA VAL A 46 27.93 2.73 1.75
C VAL A 46 29.01 2.01 0.93
N VAL A 47 30.28 2.19 1.27
CA VAL A 47 31.39 1.53 0.58
C VAL A 47 31.29 0.00 0.69
N ALA A 48 30.87 -0.54 1.84
CA ALA A 48 30.69 -1.98 2.00
C ALA A 48 29.51 -2.51 1.18
N LEU A 49 28.38 -1.80 1.16
CA LEU A 49 27.17 -2.17 0.41
C LEU A 49 27.39 -2.15 -1.10
N PHE A 50 28.05 -1.12 -1.63
CA PHE A 50 28.25 -0.96 -3.09
C PHE A 50 29.59 -1.50 -3.59
N GLY A 51 30.60 -1.59 -2.73
CA GLY A 51 31.94 -2.08 -3.07
C GLY A 51 32.14 -3.58 -2.82
N GLY A 52 31.17 -4.28 -2.20
CA GLY A 52 31.21 -5.73 -1.99
C GLY A 52 32.25 -6.20 -0.95
N LEU A 53 32.65 -5.34 -0.02
CA LEU A 53 33.69 -5.62 0.97
C LEU A 53 33.12 -5.58 2.41
N PRO A 54 32.41 -6.63 2.86
CA PRO A 54 31.75 -6.64 4.18
C PRO A 54 32.73 -6.53 5.36
N PHE A 55 33.98 -6.97 5.18
CA PHE A 55 35.02 -6.85 6.21
C PHE A 55 35.39 -5.38 6.52
N VAL A 56 35.23 -4.48 5.55
CA VAL A 56 35.48 -3.04 5.74
C VAL A 56 34.47 -2.46 6.72
N LEU A 57 33.21 -2.89 6.68
CA LEU A 57 32.18 -2.44 7.61
C LEU A 57 32.48 -2.90 9.05
N ILE A 58 32.81 -4.18 9.23
CA ILE A 58 33.14 -4.72 10.56
C ILE A 58 34.36 -4.00 11.14
N ALA A 59 35.42 -3.83 10.34
CA ALA A 59 36.61 -3.11 10.77
C ALA A 59 36.30 -1.64 11.11
N ALA A 60 35.50 -0.96 10.28
CA ALA A 60 35.11 0.42 10.53
C ALA A 60 34.31 0.57 11.83
N ILE A 61 33.37 -0.33 12.12
CA ILE A 61 32.60 -0.31 13.38
C ILE A 61 33.51 -0.53 14.58
N LEU A 62 34.43 -1.50 14.53
CA LEU A 62 35.36 -1.78 15.64
C LEU A 62 36.32 -0.61 15.89
N ILE A 63 36.84 0.00 14.82
CA ILE A 63 37.71 1.18 14.90
C ILE A 63 36.92 2.37 15.46
N ALA A 64 35.73 2.64 14.92
CA ALA A 64 34.84 3.69 15.38
C ALA A 64 34.50 3.55 16.87
N PHE A 65 34.17 2.34 17.32
CA PHE A 65 33.91 2.04 18.72
C PHE A 65 35.11 2.37 19.61
N ALA A 66 36.30 1.91 19.23
CA ALA A 66 37.54 2.15 19.99
C ALA A 66 37.90 3.64 20.02
N VAL A 67 37.77 4.34 18.88
CA VAL A 67 38.02 5.78 18.77
C VAL A 67 37.02 6.58 19.62
N LEU A 68 35.74 6.20 19.62
CA LEU A 68 34.71 6.86 20.40
C LEU A 68 34.95 6.67 21.91
N ALA A 69 35.15 5.43 22.36
CA ALA A 69 35.40 5.13 23.77
C ALA A 69 36.68 5.81 24.27
N GLY A 70 37.76 5.78 23.47
CA GLY A 70 39.01 6.48 23.76
C GLY A 70 38.86 8.00 23.77
N GLY A 71 38.14 8.56 22.80
CA GLY A 71 37.85 9.99 22.70
C GLY A 71 37.05 10.52 23.90
N ILE A 72 36.01 9.78 24.32
CA ILE A 72 35.24 10.11 25.52
C ILE A 72 36.11 10.02 26.78
N ALA A 73 36.96 9.00 26.91
CA ALA A 73 37.87 8.87 28.04
C ALA A 73 38.88 10.02 28.10
N LEU A 74 39.40 10.46 26.95
CA LEU A 74 40.31 11.60 26.83
C LEU A 74 39.60 12.90 27.21
N LEU A 75 38.40 13.15 26.68
CA LEU A 75 37.56 14.31 27.03
C LEU A 75 37.25 14.32 28.53
N SER A 76 36.83 13.19 29.09
CA SER A 76 36.60 13.05 30.53
C SER A 76 37.85 13.39 31.33
N THR A 77 39.02 12.89 30.92
CA THR A 77 40.29 13.17 31.62
C THR A 77 40.65 14.65 31.55
N ALA A 78 40.52 15.27 30.38
CA ALA A 78 40.84 16.69 30.18
C ALA A 78 39.94 17.62 31.02
N PHE A 79 38.64 17.31 31.14
CA PHE A 79 37.68 18.19 31.81
C PHE A 79 37.45 17.85 33.29
N THR A 80 37.55 16.58 33.67
CA THR A 80 37.23 16.11 35.04
C THR A 80 38.46 15.65 35.82
N GLY A 81 39.62 15.51 35.17
CA GLY A 81 40.84 14.96 35.77
C GLY A 81 40.81 13.45 35.99
N ARG A 82 39.74 12.77 35.53
CA ARG A 82 39.57 11.31 35.65
C ARG A 82 39.10 10.70 34.33
N PRO A 83 39.69 9.57 33.90
CA PRO A 83 39.22 8.86 32.72
C PRO A 83 37.92 8.11 33.03
N ALA A 84 36.82 8.48 32.37
CA ALA A 84 35.54 7.76 32.45
C ALA A 84 35.48 6.61 31.44
N ILE A 85 36.40 5.63 31.56
CA ILE A 85 36.53 4.52 30.60
C ILE A 85 35.23 3.74 30.49
N LEU A 86 34.63 3.35 31.62
CA LEU A 86 33.38 2.59 31.64
C LEU A 86 32.23 3.38 30.99
N GLY A 87 32.13 4.68 31.28
CA GLY A 87 31.12 5.54 30.65
C GLY A 87 31.31 5.66 29.15
N GLY A 88 32.56 5.85 28.68
CA GLY A 88 32.89 5.89 27.26
C GLY A 88 32.56 4.58 26.53
N VAL A 89 32.89 3.43 27.13
CA VAL A 89 32.55 2.11 26.58
C VAL A 89 31.03 1.91 26.50
N VAL A 90 30.28 2.29 27.54
CA VAL A 90 28.82 2.16 27.56
C VAL A 90 28.17 3.07 26.52
N ALA A 91 28.57 4.35 26.45
CA ALA A 91 28.01 5.29 25.49
C ALA A 91 28.33 4.89 24.03
N ALA A 92 29.56 4.39 23.78
CA ALA A 92 29.91 3.83 22.48
C ALA A 92 29.05 2.59 22.15
N GLY A 93 28.86 1.70 23.12
CA GLY A 93 28.01 0.51 22.96
C GLY A 93 26.56 0.87 22.68
N VAL A 94 25.98 1.82 23.41
CA VAL A 94 24.62 2.32 23.18
C VAL A 94 24.47 2.86 21.77
N LEU A 95 25.40 3.71 21.31
CA LEU A 95 25.35 4.26 19.95
C LEU A 95 25.50 3.15 18.88
N THR A 96 26.43 2.21 19.07
CA THR A 96 26.61 1.09 18.15
C THR A 96 25.37 0.21 18.08
N CYS A 97 24.74 -0.11 19.21
CA CYS A 97 23.50 -0.89 19.24
C CYS A 97 22.33 -0.14 18.59
N ALA A 98 22.18 1.16 18.88
CA ALA A 98 21.15 2.01 18.28
C ALA A 98 21.32 2.10 16.75
N GLY A 99 22.55 2.35 16.28
CA GLY A 99 22.87 2.39 14.85
C GLY A 99 22.65 1.05 14.16
N ALA A 100 23.08 -0.06 14.77
CA ALA A 100 22.85 -1.40 14.23
C ALA A 100 21.36 -1.75 14.15
N PHE A 101 20.60 -1.49 15.22
CA PHE A 101 19.15 -1.71 15.23
C PHE A 101 18.46 -0.87 14.15
N GLY A 102 18.78 0.43 14.10
CA GLY A 102 18.18 1.35 13.15
C GLY A 102 18.51 0.99 11.70
N LEU A 103 19.73 0.54 11.40
CA LEU A 103 20.13 0.09 10.08
C LEU A 103 19.43 -1.21 9.67
N VAL A 104 19.35 -2.19 10.58
CA VAL A 104 18.69 -3.48 10.32
C VAL A 104 17.20 -3.31 10.03
N HIS A 105 16.53 -2.38 10.70
CA HIS A 105 15.09 -2.13 10.52
C HIS A 105 14.81 -0.99 9.51
N GLY A 106 15.84 -0.43 8.88
CA GLY A 106 15.71 0.65 7.89
C GLY A 106 15.26 2.01 8.46
N ILE A 107 15.28 2.18 9.79
CA ILE A 107 14.95 3.41 10.50
C ILE A 107 16.05 4.46 10.34
N LEU A 108 17.31 4.02 10.48
CA LEU A 108 18.50 4.85 10.29
C LEU A 108 19.20 4.36 9.02
N GLY A 109 19.14 5.14 7.94
CA GLY A 109 19.96 4.86 6.78
C GLY A 109 21.39 5.41 6.98
N PRO A 110 22.31 5.12 6.05
CA PRO A 110 23.62 5.74 6.10
C PRO A 110 23.49 7.26 5.97
N LEU A 111 23.99 8.00 6.96
CA LEU A 111 23.96 9.47 6.98
C LEU A 111 24.61 10.10 5.73
N ALA A 112 25.57 9.39 5.13
CA ALA A 112 26.21 9.79 3.87
C ALA A 112 25.25 9.81 2.66
N LEU A 113 24.09 9.15 2.75
CA LEU A 113 23.08 9.05 1.69
C LEU A 113 21.75 9.73 2.06
N GLN A 114 21.56 10.18 3.30
CA GLN A 114 20.27 10.65 3.80
C GLN A 114 20.24 12.16 4.07
N THR A 115 19.05 12.75 3.91
CA THR A 115 18.71 14.13 4.29
C THR A 115 18.25 14.28 5.74
N ASP A 116 17.86 13.19 6.42
CA ASP A 116 17.35 13.19 7.80
C ASP A 116 18.46 13.20 8.86
N ALA A 117 19.34 14.21 8.77
CA ALA A 117 20.40 14.44 9.76
C ALA A 117 19.85 14.65 11.19
N LEU A 118 18.59 15.07 11.32
CA LEU A 118 17.95 15.30 12.62
C LEU A 118 17.80 14.03 13.45
N LEU A 119 17.48 12.88 12.85
CA LEU A 119 17.32 11.63 13.58
C LEU A 119 18.67 11.12 14.10
N HIS A 120 19.72 11.23 13.29
CA HIS A 120 21.10 10.92 13.70
C HIS A 120 21.58 11.82 14.83
N VAL A 121 21.29 13.13 14.76
CA VAL A 121 21.60 14.08 15.85
C VAL A 121 20.84 13.71 17.13
N ALA A 122 19.57 13.35 17.05
CA ALA A 122 18.78 12.94 18.20
C ALA A 122 19.33 11.66 18.85
N VAL A 123 19.68 10.64 18.06
CA VAL A 123 20.30 9.40 18.54
C VAL A 123 21.65 9.67 19.20
N CYS A 124 22.51 10.48 18.57
CA CYS A 124 23.80 10.88 19.12
C CYS A 124 23.65 11.68 20.43
N ALA A 125 22.68 12.59 20.50
CA ALA A 125 22.40 13.37 21.70
C ALA A 125 21.93 12.49 22.86
N LEU A 126 21.00 11.58 22.61
CA LEU A 126 20.48 10.65 23.62
C LEU A 126 21.55 9.66 24.07
N ALA A 127 22.37 9.13 23.15
CA ALA A 127 23.51 8.27 23.47
C ALA A 127 24.61 9.01 24.25
N ALA A 128 24.91 10.26 23.94
CA ALA A 128 25.86 11.06 24.71
C ALA A 128 25.34 11.34 26.14
N LEU A 129 24.03 11.56 26.31
CA LEU A 129 23.42 11.81 27.61
C LEU A 129 23.51 10.60 28.55
N THR A 130 23.63 9.36 28.04
CA THR A 130 23.84 8.18 28.91
C THR A 130 25.15 8.24 29.68
N LEU A 131 26.12 9.07 29.26
CA LEU A 131 27.32 9.37 30.06
C LEU A 131 26.98 10.01 31.41
N GLY A 132 25.83 10.68 31.52
CA GLY A 132 25.33 11.26 32.78
C GLY A 132 25.20 10.24 33.90
N ILE A 133 24.97 8.96 33.58
CA ILE A 133 24.94 7.83 34.53
C ILE A 133 26.29 7.68 35.26
N PHE A 134 27.40 8.02 34.59
CA PHE A 134 28.77 7.81 35.08
C PHE A 134 29.47 9.10 35.53
N LEU A 135 29.04 10.26 35.03
CA LEU A 135 29.77 11.53 35.17
C LEU A 135 29.35 12.42 36.37
N GLY A 136 28.67 11.88 37.37
CA GLY A 136 28.57 12.54 38.68
C GLY A 136 27.14 12.70 39.23
N PRO A 137 26.67 13.94 39.50
CA PRO A 137 25.58 14.23 40.44
C PRO A 137 24.25 13.58 40.06
N MET A 138 23.44 13.23 41.07
CA MET A 138 22.14 12.54 40.91
C MET A 138 21.27 13.07 39.75
N PRO A 139 21.11 14.39 39.51
CA PRO A 139 20.33 14.88 38.38
C PRO A 139 20.85 14.43 37.01
N LEU A 140 22.18 14.34 36.82
CA LEU A 140 22.77 13.85 35.57
C LEU A 140 22.61 12.34 35.40
N GLN A 141 22.60 11.58 36.50
CA GLN A 141 22.34 10.15 36.46
C GLN A 141 20.91 9.85 36.02
N VAL A 142 19.94 10.58 36.60
CA VAL A 142 18.53 10.48 36.20
C VAL A 142 18.36 10.87 34.74
N ALA A 143 18.97 11.98 34.31
CA ALA A 143 18.92 12.40 32.91
C ALA A 143 19.46 11.32 31.97
N GLY A 144 20.62 10.73 32.28
CA GLY A 144 21.20 9.67 31.47
C GLY A 144 20.36 8.39 31.41
N ALA A 145 19.71 8.01 32.52
CA ALA A 145 18.79 6.87 32.55
C ALA A 145 17.53 7.13 31.70
N VAL A 146 16.95 8.33 31.81
CA VAL A 146 15.80 8.75 30.99
C VAL A 146 16.17 8.80 29.52
N SER A 147 17.37 9.28 29.17
CA SER A 147 17.84 9.31 27.78
C SER A 147 18.01 7.94 27.16
N ALA A 148 18.41 6.93 27.94
CA ALA A 148 18.44 5.54 27.47
C ALA A 148 17.03 5.02 27.13
N ALA A 149 16.04 5.28 27.99
CA ALA A 149 14.65 4.91 27.73
C ALA A 149 14.06 5.67 26.53
N ALA A 150 14.35 6.98 26.43
CA ALA A 150 13.93 7.81 25.31
C ALA A 150 14.53 7.34 23.98
N LEU A 151 15.79 6.89 23.97
CA LEU A 151 16.43 6.33 22.78
C LEU A 151 15.72 5.07 22.29
N VAL A 152 15.36 4.17 23.22
CA VAL A 152 14.56 2.98 22.89
C VAL A 152 13.21 3.37 22.31
N ALA A 153 12.53 4.35 22.92
CA ALA A 153 11.25 4.84 22.42
C ALA A 153 11.36 5.46 21.02
N VAL A 154 12.38 6.28 20.76
CA VAL A 154 12.62 6.88 19.43
C VAL A 154 12.81 5.78 18.39
N LEU A 155 13.64 4.77 18.65
CA LEU A 155 13.86 3.69 17.69
C LEU A 155 12.66 2.74 17.54
N ALA A 156 11.86 2.55 18.59
CA ALA A 156 10.69 1.67 18.54
C ALA A 156 9.47 2.32 17.88
N LEU A 157 9.37 3.65 17.88
CA LEU A 157 8.19 4.39 17.41
C LEU A 157 8.36 5.01 16.02
N VAL A 158 9.59 5.09 15.48
CA VAL A 158 9.80 5.57 14.11
C VAL A 158 9.30 4.50 13.13
N PRO A 159 8.38 4.86 12.20
CA PRO A 159 7.88 3.91 11.21
C PRO A 159 9.02 3.36 10.36
N THR A 160 9.01 2.06 10.16
CA THR A 160 9.94 1.39 9.25
C THR A 160 9.58 1.74 7.79
N PRO A 161 10.54 1.67 6.85
CA PRO A 161 10.25 1.87 5.43
C PRO A 161 9.17 0.91 4.90
N THR A 162 9.10 -0.30 5.46
CA THR A 162 8.08 -1.29 5.12
C THR A 162 6.67 -0.86 5.53
N GLU A 163 6.53 -0.26 6.72
CA GLU A 163 5.24 0.26 7.20
C GLU A 163 4.81 1.47 6.39
N THR A 164 5.73 2.41 6.13
CA THR A 164 5.44 3.59 5.30
C THR A 164 5.05 3.19 3.88
N ALA A 165 5.78 2.26 3.26
CA ALA A 165 5.46 1.77 1.92
C ALA A 165 4.11 1.01 1.86
N ALA A 166 3.72 0.33 2.94
CA ALA A 166 2.41 -0.32 3.03
C ALA A 166 1.28 0.71 3.09
N VAL A 167 1.45 1.78 3.86
CA VAL A 167 0.50 2.91 3.92
C VAL A 167 0.41 3.62 2.58
N ASP A 168 1.54 3.93 1.95
CA ASP A 168 1.58 4.58 0.63
C ASP A 168 0.88 3.73 -0.43
N ARG A 169 1.09 2.41 -0.41
CA ARG A 169 0.40 1.48 -1.32
C ARG A 169 -1.11 1.48 -1.07
N ALA A 170 -1.53 1.42 0.19
CA ALA A 170 -2.95 1.44 0.54
C ALA A 170 -3.62 2.76 0.10
N ASN A 171 -2.95 3.89 0.29
CA ASN A 171 -3.43 5.20 -0.17
C ASN A 171 -3.52 5.26 -1.70
N ALA A 172 -2.48 4.80 -2.41
CA ALA A 172 -2.48 4.77 -3.87
C ALA A 172 -3.57 3.85 -4.44
N GLU A 173 -3.88 2.74 -3.77
CA GLU A 173 -4.97 1.84 -4.14
C GLU A 173 -6.35 2.48 -3.91
N ALA A 174 -6.53 3.18 -2.79
CA ALA A 174 -7.75 3.94 -2.49
C ALA A 174 -7.97 5.06 -3.52
N ASP A 175 -6.93 5.83 -3.84
CA ASP A 175 -6.98 6.91 -4.83
C ASP A 175 -7.32 6.36 -6.22
N ARG A 176 -6.71 5.25 -6.62
CA ARG A 176 -7.01 4.58 -7.89
C ARG A 176 -8.45 4.10 -7.95
N SER A 177 -8.96 3.49 -6.88
CA SER A 177 -10.36 3.04 -6.82
C SER A 177 -11.34 4.21 -6.94
N ALA A 178 -11.05 5.33 -6.25
CA ALA A 178 -11.86 6.54 -6.35
C ALA A 178 -11.84 7.14 -7.77
N GLU A 179 -10.67 7.18 -8.42
CA GLU A 179 -10.54 7.66 -9.79
C GLU A 179 -11.29 6.78 -10.79
N VAL A 180 -11.20 5.46 -10.66
CA VAL A 180 -11.93 4.49 -11.51
C VAL A 180 -13.44 4.68 -11.37
N LYS A 181 -13.95 4.80 -10.14
CA LYS A 181 -15.37 5.10 -9.86
C LYS A 181 -15.82 6.43 -10.47
N ALA A 182 -15.05 7.49 -10.27
CA ALA A 182 -15.37 8.82 -10.82
C ALA A 182 -15.31 8.84 -12.35
N SER A 183 -14.37 8.11 -12.95
CA SER A 183 -14.27 7.95 -14.40
C SER A 183 -15.48 7.22 -14.98
N TRP A 184 -15.89 6.12 -14.35
CA TRP A 184 -17.06 5.35 -14.75
C TRP A 184 -18.35 6.19 -14.74
N ILE A 185 -18.62 6.90 -13.64
CA ILE A 185 -19.79 7.80 -13.54
C ILE A 185 -19.75 8.89 -14.63
N ARG A 186 -18.59 9.50 -14.89
CA ARG A 186 -18.45 10.51 -15.96
C ARG A 186 -18.63 9.94 -17.36
N SER A 187 -18.27 8.67 -17.57
CA SER A 187 -18.36 8.03 -18.87
C SER A 187 -19.80 7.83 -19.35
N GLY A 188 -20.77 7.77 -18.43
CA GLY A 188 -22.17 7.48 -18.74
C GLY A 188 -22.40 6.08 -19.32
N LYS A 189 -21.39 5.19 -19.21
CA LYS A 189 -21.45 3.80 -19.68
C LYS A 189 -22.21 2.94 -18.67
N PHE A 190 -23.51 3.17 -18.61
CA PHE A 190 -24.41 2.48 -17.70
C PHE A 190 -25.13 1.31 -18.38
N PRO A 191 -25.40 0.21 -17.64
CA PRO A 191 -26.17 -0.91 -18.14
C PRO A 191 -27.49 -0.48 -18.78
N LEU A 192 -27.97 -1.24 -19.77
CA LEU A 192 -29.30 -1.02 -20.33
C LEU A 192 -30.36 -1.60 -19.41
N VAL A 193 -31.45 -0.88 -19.21
CA VAL A 193 -32.63 -1.29 -18.44
C VAL A 193 -33.87 -1.17 -19.31
N THR A 194 -34.98 -1.76 -18.86
CA THR A 194 -36.28 -1.71 -19.54
C THR A 194 -37.35 -1.06 -18.68
N ASP A 195 -38.18 -0.24 -19.32
CA ASP A 195 -39.44 0.29 -18.78
C ASP A 195 -40.67 -0.48 -19.30
N LEU A 196 -40.46 -1.65 -19.93
CA LEU A 196 -41.56 -2.44 -20.49
C LEU A 196 -42.53 -2.87 -19.39
N ALA A 197 -43.79 -2.48 -19.52
CA ALA A 197 -44.81 -2.82 -18.53
C ALA A 197 -44.92 -4.34 -18.32
N GLY A 198 -44.96 -4.76 -17.06
CA GLY A 198 -44.97 -6.17 -16.66
C GLY A 198 -43.60 -6.85 -16.70
N TRP A 199 -42.51 -6.08 -16.80
CA TRP A 199 -41.13 -6.51 -16.64
C TRP A 199 -40.44 -5.75 -15.51
N SER A 200 -39.44 -6.38 -14.90
CA SER A 200 -38.61 -5.78 -13.85
C SER A 200 -37.13 -6.02 -14.13
N ASN A 201 -36.28 -5.05 -13.80
CA ASN A 201 -34.83 -5.15 -13.89
C ASN A 201 -34.32 -5.82 -12.61
N VAL A 202 -34.29 -7.15 -12.57
CA VAL A 202 -34.09 -7.90 -11.32
C VAL A 202 -32.64 -7.92 -10.85
N GLU A 203 -31.70 -7.85 -11.78
CA GLU A 203 -30.27 -7.90 -11.46
C GLU A 203 -29.44 -7.19 -12.52
N VAL A 204 -28.36 -6.55 -12.09
CA VAL A 204 -27.49 -5.75 -12.94
C VAL A 204 -26.03 -5.98 -12.59
N ARG A 205 -25.17 -6.01 -13.60
CA ARG A 205 -23.71 -6.05 -13.48
C ARG A 205 -23.11 -4.90 -14.27
N ALA A 206 -22.32 -4.07 -13.61
CA ALA A 206 -21.66 -2.93 -14.22
C ALA A 206 -20.16 -3.16 -14.31
N THR A 207 -19.62 -3.47 -15.48
CA THR A 207 -18.17 -3.51 -15.69
C THR A 207 -17.72 -2.34 -16.57
N GLY A 208 -16.41 -2.07 -16.59
CA GLY A 208 -15.85 -0.97 -17.37
C GLY A 208 -15.88 -1.20 -18.89
N THR A 209 -15.99 -2.45 -19.35
CA THR A 209 -15.98 -2.80 -20.78
C THR A 209 -17.31 -3.34 -21.26
N ASP A 210 -18.04 -4.08 -20.41
CA ASP A 210 -19.39 -4.57 -20.68
C ASP A 210 -20.33 -4.35 -19.49
N ALA A 211 -21.62 -4.46 -19.71
CA ALA A 211 -22.61 -4.47 -18.64
C ALA A 211 -23.73 -5.42 -18.99
N ALA A 212 -24.28 -6.06 -17.98
CA ALA A 212 -25.37 -7.00 -18.14
C ALA A 212 -26.54 -6.63 -17.24
N THR A 213 -27.76 -6.80 -17.75
CA THR A 213 -29.00 -6.65 -17.01
C THR A 213 -29.84 -7.88 -17.24
N TRP A 214 -30.33 -8.49 -16.16
CA TRP A 214 -31.31 -9.56 -16.20
C TRP A 214 -32.68 -8.95 -15.95
N VAL A 215 -33.60 -9.25 -16.84
CA VAL A 215 -34.99 -8.78 -16.77
C VAL A 215 -35.92 -9.97 -16.66
N ARG A 216 -36.98 -9.79 -15.88
CA ARG A 216 -37.97 -10.82 -15.62
C ARG A 216 -39.38 -10.27 -15.81
N SER A 217 -40.23 -11.00 -16.52
CA SER A 217 -41.65 -10.66 -16.65
C SER A 217 -42.46 -11.11 -15.42
N ASP A 218 -43.67 -10.56 -15.26
CA ASP A 218 -44.65 -11.00 -14.25
C ASP A 218 -45.05 -12.48 -14.42
N THR A 219 -44.93 -13.01 -15.63
CA THR A 219 -45.19 -14.42 -15.95
C THR A 219 -43.99 -15.34 -15.71
N GLY A 220 -42.86 -14.79 -15.26
CA GLY A 220 -41.64 -15.53 -14.95
C GLY A 220 -40.73 -15.80 -16.15
N SER A 221 -40.95 -15.15 -17.30
CA SER A 221 -40.02 -15.18 -18.45
C SER A 221 -38.76 -14.37 -18.14
N VAL A 222 -37.58 -14.88 -18.50
CA VAL A 222 -36.30 -14.21 -18.25
C VAL A 222 -35.54 -13.94 -19.54
N ALA A 223 -34.99 -12.72 -19.64
CA ALA A 223 -34.02 -12.35 -20.66
C ALA A 223 -32.78 -11.69 -20.02
N ARG A 224 -31.66 -11.80 -20.72
CA ARG A 224 -30.41 -11.10 -20.37
C ARG A 224 -30.07 -10.13 -21.49
N ILE A 225 -29.83 -8.89 -21.11
CA ILE A 225 -29.39 -7.80 -21.97
C ILE A 225 -27.91 -7.56 -21.65
N ILE A 226 -27.07 -7.48 -22.66
CA ILE A 226 -25.66 -7.12 -22.51
C ILE A 226 -25.35 -5.98 -23.45
N ILE A 227 -24.62 -5.00 -22.95
CA ILE A 227 -24.06 -3.88 -23.72
C ILE A 227 -22.55 -3.87 -23.53
N GLN A 228 -21.80 -3.61 -24.58
CA GLN A 228 -20.36 -3.45 -24.53
C GLN A 228 -19.97 -2.18 -25.29
N TRP A 229 -19.09 -1.38 -24.70
CA TRP A 229 -18.66 -0.11 -25.26
C TRP A 229 -17.25 -0.19 -25.82
N ASN A 230 -16.95 0.71 -26.77
CA ASN A 230 -15.67 0.72 -27.48
C ASN A 230 -15.35 -0.63 -28.15
N ALA A 231 -16.39 -1.36 -28.54
CA ALA A 231 -16.24 -2.60 -29.29
C ALA A 231 -15.66 -2.27 -30.67
N VAL A 232 -14.67 -3.05 -31.09
CA VAL A 232 -14.21 -3.03 -32.48
C VAL A 232 -15.29 -3.71 -33.33
N GLU A 233 -15.43 -3.27 -34.58
CA GLU A 233 -16.34 -3.91 -35.53
C GLU A 233 -16.10 -5.43 -35.54
N PRO A 234 -17.12 -6.23 -35.20
CA PRO A 234 -16.93 -7.65 -35.04
C PRO A 234 -16.73 -8.32 -36.40
N ASP A 235 -15.93 -9.40 -36.41
CA ASP A 235 -15.95 -10.34 -37.52
C ASP A 235 -17.40 -10.75 -37.84
N PRO A 236 -17.83 -10.86 -39.11
CA PRO A 236 -19.20 -11.21 -39.47
C PRO A 236 -19.78 -12.46 -38.81
N LEU A 237 -18.93 -13.39 -38.35
CA LEU A 237 -19.29 -14.64 -37.69
C LEU A 237 -19.35 -14.51 -36.15
N ALA A 238 -18.61 -13.56 -35.56
CA ALA A 238 -18.52 -13.38 -34.12
C ALA A 238 -19.87 -13.12 -33.43
N PRO A 239 -20.80 -12.30 -33.97
CA PRO A 239 -22.13 -12.09 -33.39
C PRO A 239 -22.87 -13.39 -33.07
N CYS A 240 -22.78 -14.39 -33.94
CA CYS A 240 -23.43 -15.69 -33.73
C CYS A 240 -22.90 -16.39 -32.47
N ASN A 241 -21.62 -16.26 -32.13
CA ASN A 241 -21.08 -16.84 -30.90
C ASN A 241 -21.66 -16.18 -29.65
N PHE A 242 -21.93 -14.86 -29.69
CA PHE A 242 -22.55 -14.15 -28.57
C PHE A 242 -24.00 -14.53 -28.36
N ILE A 243 -24.75 -14.72 -29.45
CA ILE A 243 -26.14 -15.16 -29.40
C ILE A 243 -26.27 -16.68 -29.51
N GLY A 244 -25.19 -17.45 -29.37
CA GLY A 244 -25.25 -18.91 -29.35
C GLY A 244 -25.99 -19.41 -28.11
N GLY A 245 -26.57 -20.61 -28.18
CA GLY A 245 -27.28 -21.22 -27.05
C GLY A 245 -27.08 -22.74 -27.02
N PRO A 246 -27.51 -23.43 -25.95
CA PRO A 246 -27.43 -24.89 -25.87
C PRO A 246 -28.05 -25.55 -27.11
N GLY A 247 -27.33 -26.50 -27.72
CA GLY A 247 -27.77 -27.21 -28.93
C GLY A 247 -27.69 -26.40 -30.23
N ARG A 248 -27.07 -25.22 -30.22
CA ARG A 248 -26.80 -24.41 -31.42
C ARG A 248 -25.38 -24.64 -31.91
N GLU A 249 -25.17 -25.75 -32.60
CA GLU A 249 -23.88 -26.09 -33.19
C GLU A 249 -23.68 -25.38 -34.54
N TRP A 250 -22.41 -25.21 -34.92
CA TRP A 250 -22.04 -24.74 -36.25
C TRP A 250 -22.30 -25.85 -37.28
N ASP A 251 -23.33 -25.68 -38.09
CA ASP A 251 -23.83 -26.69 -39.05
C ASP A 251 -23.47 -26.38 -40.52
N ARG A 252 -22.69 -25.34 -40.76
CA ARG A 252 -22.18 -24.93 -42.08
C ARG A 252 -20.66 -24.82 -42.07
N GLY A 253 -20.08 -24.58 -43.26
CA GLY A 253 -18.62 -24.44 -43.42
C GLY A 253 -18.02 -23.29 -42.60
N PRO A 254 -16.69 -23.27 -42.42
CA PRO A 254 -15.99 -22.37 -41.48
C PRO A 254 -16.17 -20.86 -41.77
N ASP A 255 -16.54 -20.50 -43.01
CA ASP A 255 -16.73 -19.11 -43.44
C ASP A 255 -18.21 -18.76 -43.69
N GLN A 256 -19.14 -19.59 -43.18
CA GLN A 256 -20.59 -19.43 -43.43
C GLN A 256 -21.37 -19.33 -42.13
N LEU A 257 -22.27 -18.35 -42.04
CA LEU A 257 -23.20 -18.26 -40.91
C LEU A 257 -23.98 -19.57 -40.75
N PRO A 258 -24.06 -20.13 -39.52
CA PRO A 258 -24.83 -21.34 -39.28
C PRO A 258 -26.31 -21.10 -39.59
N SER A 259 -27.06 -22.16 -39.89
CA SER A 259 -28.44 -22.04 -40.38
C SER A 259 -29.39 -21.36 -39.40
N TRP A 260 -29.07 -21.40 -38.11
CA TRP A 260 -29.82 -20.76 -37.04
C TRP A 260 -29.48 -19.28 -36.83
N CYS A 261 -28.41 -18.75 -37.43
CA CYS A 261 -28.00 -17.35 -37.27
C CYS A 261 -28.32 -16.54 -38.54
N VAL A 262 -29.24 -15.60 -38.40
CA VAL A 262 -29.74 -14.78 -39.51
C VAL A 262 -29.22 -13.36 -39.37
N ARG A 263 -28.50 -12.87 -40.38
CA ARG A 263 -28.04 -11.48 -40.47
C ARG A 263 -29.01 -10.65 -41.30
N THR A 264 -29.46 -9.51 -40.77
CA THR A 264 -30.28 -8.50 -41.44
C THR A 264 -29.66 -7.13 -41.21
N GLY A 265 -28.95 -6.58 -42.20
CA GLY A 265 -28.17 -5.35 -42.04
C GLY A 265 -27.06 -5.52 -40.99
N ASP A 266 -27.08 -4.65 -39.98
CA ASP A 266 -26.14 -4.62 -38.84
C ASP A 266 -26.66 -5.37 -37.61
N GLN A 267 -27.70 -6.20 -37.80
CA GLN A 267 -28.30 -7.03 -36.77
C GLN A 267 -28.16 -8.51 -37.11
N TRP A 268 -27.84 -9.32 -36.09
CA TRP A 268 -27.86 -10.77 -36.13
C TRP A 268 -28.95 -11.25 -35.18
N SER A 269 -29.69 -12.26 -35.59
CA SER A 269 -30.77 -12.84 -34.81
C SER A 269 -30.73 -14.35 -34.88
N ARG A 270 -31.19 -15.01 -33.84
CA ARG A 270 -31.52 -16.44 -33.96
C ARG A 270 -32.74 -16.59 -34.86
N SER A 271 -32.78 -17.65 -35.66
CA SER A 271 -33.91 -17.98 -36.52
C SER A 271 -35.21 -18.26 -35.75
N ASP A 272 -35.10 -18.61 -34.47
CA ASP A 272 -36.23 -18.77 -33.55
C ASP A 272 -36.67 -17.47 -32.87
N GLY A 273 -35.97 -16.34 -33.11
CA GLY A 273 -36.26 -15.03 -32.53
C GLY A 273 -35.87 -14.85 -31.07
N THR A 274 -35.27 -15.85 -30.40
CA THR A 274 -34.99 -15.82 -28.96
C THR A 274 -33.69 -15.10 -28.58
N ALA A 275 -32.97 -14.56 -29.56
CA ALA A 275 -31.83 -13.70 -29.31
C ALA A 275 -31.53 -12.78 -30.48
N VAL A 276 -30.99 -11.61 -30.16
CA VAL A 276 -30.60 -10.56 -31.09
C VAL A 276 -29.25 -9.99 -30.66
N TYR A 277 -28.41 -9.67 -31.63
CA TYR A 277 -27.17 -8.91 -31.50
C TYR A 277 -27.20 -7.75 -32.50
N SER A 278 -26.76 -6.58 -32.08
CA SER A 278 -26.59 -5.40 -32.93
C SER A 278 -25.26 -4.71 -32.66
N TYR A 279 -24.65 -4.16 -33.70
CA TYR A 279 -23.47 -3.31 -33.61
C TYR A 279 -23.77 -1.94 -34.19
N ASP A 280 -23.45 -0.89 -33.43
CA ASP A 280 -23.50 0.49 -33.89
C ASP A 280 -22.08 1.01 -34.14
N ALA A 281 -21.72 1.12 -35.42
CA ALA A 281 -20.42 1.63 -35.85
C ALA A 281 -20.19 3.11 -35.51
N GLY A 282 -21.26 3.90 -35.34
CA GLY A 282 -21.17 5.32 -34.99
C GLY A 282 -20.72 5.54 -33.54
N THR A 283 -21.13 4.65 -32.64
CA THR A 283 -20.78 4.71 -31.22
C THR A 283 -19.76 3.67 -30.77
N GLY A 284 -19.46 2.67 -31.61
CA GLY A 284 -18.63 1.52 -31.22
C GLY A 284 -19.28 0.72 -30.09
N THR A 285 -20.62 0.61 -30.11
CA THR A 285 -21.39 -0.08 -29.08
C THR A 285 -21.96 -1.36 -29.66
N THR A 286 -21.81 -2.46 -28.93
CA THR A 286 -22.49 -3.72 -29.24
C THR A 286 -23.55 -3.95 -28.17
N MET A 287 -24.70 -4.47 -28.58
CA MET A 287 -25.78 -4.87 -27.69
C MET A 287 -26.24 -6.26 -28.10
N TRP A 288 -26.53 -7.11 -27.13
CA TRP A 288 -27.25 -8.34 -27.41
C TRP A 288 -28.23 -8.69 -26.30
N ILE A 289 -29.34 -9.30 -26.70
CA ILE A 289 -30.43 -9.71 -25.83
C ILE A 289 -30.67 -11.19 -26.10
N MET A 290 -30.80 -11.98 -25.04
CA MET A 290 -31.02 -13.41 -25.15
C MET A 290 -32.05 -13.88 -24.14
N ALA A 291 -32.93 -14.77 -24.59
CA ALA A 291 -33.74 -15.57 -23.71
C ALA A 291 -32.85 -16.43 -22.81
N PHE A 292 -33.15 -16.42 -21.51
CA PHE A 292 -32.37 -17.10 -20.47
C PHE A 292 -33.30 -18.08 -19.75
N GLY A 293 -32.92 -19.36 -19.66
CA GLY A 293 -33.77 -20.44 -19.13
C GLY A 293 -33.04 -21.37 -18.17
N GLY A 294 -33.77 -22.32 -17.59
CA GLY A 294 -33.20 -23.31 -16.67
C GLY A 294 -32.64 -22.69 -15.40
N TYR A 295 -31.46 -23.15 -14.96
CA TYR A 295 -30.81 -22.69 -13.73
C TYR A 295 -30.68 -21.17 -13.65
N ASP A 296 -30.33 -20.51 -14.75
CA ASP A 296 -30.10 -19.08 -14.73
C ASP A 296 -31.40 -18.27 -14.65
N ALA A 297 -32.52 -18.81 -15.15
CA ALA A 297 -33.84 -18.22 -14.93
C ALA A 297 -34.29 -18.39 -13.48
N GLU A 298 -34.10 -19.57 -12.90
CA GLU A 298 -34.41 -19.85 -11.49
C GLU A 298 -33.62 -18.93 -10.54
N ARG A 299 -32.33 -18.69 -10.85
CA ARG A 299 -31.44 -17.81 -10.07
C ARG A 299 -32.01 -16.40 -9.89
N VAL A 300 -32.65 -15.85 -10.93
CA VAL A 300 -33.25 -14.51 -10.89
C VAL A 300 -34.75 -14.55 -10.58
N GLY A 301 -35.24 -15.68 -10.07
CA GLY A 301 -36.64 -15.87 -9.65
C GLY A 301 -37.63 -15.99 -10.81
N GLY A 302 -37.16 -16.34 -12.01
CA GLY A 302 -38.00 -16.71 -13.14
C GLY A 302 -38.26 -18.21 -13.21
N SER A 303 -39.08 -18.62 -14.17
CA SER A 303 -39.48 -20.01 -14.40
C SER A 303 -39.33 -20.45 -15.85
N ASN A 304 -39.26 -19.51 -16.80
CA ASN A 304 -39.21 -19.80 -18.23
C ASN A 304 -38.24 -18.88 -18.95
N ALA A 305 -37.76 -19.32 -20.11
CA ALA A 305 -37.02 -18.44 -21.02
C ALA A 305 -37.98 -17.48 -21.75
N ALA A 306 -37.53 -16.26 -22.00
CA ALA A 306 -38.26 -15.31 -22.85
C ALA A 306 -38.54 -15.88 -24.25
N THR A 307 -39.71 -15.58 -24.78
CA THR A 307 -40.13 -15.96 -26.13
C THR A 307 -39.60 -14.98 -27.19
N ALA A 308 -39.75 -15.32 -28.47
CA ALA A 308 -39.42 -14.39 -29.55
C ALA A 308 -40.20 -13.07 -29.49
N GLU A 309 -41.46 -13.14 -29.07
CA GLU A 309 -42.32 -11.97 -28.89
C GLU A 309 -41.83 -11.10 -27.74
N ASP A 310 -41.43 -11.71 -26.62
CA ASP A 310 -40.84 -11.02 -25.48
C ASP A 310 -39.55 -10.27 -25.89
N ILE A 311 -38.65 -10.92 -26.62
CA ILE A 311 -37.40 -10.31 -27.09
C ILE A 311 -37.70 -9.14 -28.04
N ALA A 312 -38.66 -9.31 -28.96
CA ALA A 312 -39.06 -8.25 -29.88
C ALA A 312 -39.67 -7.04 -29.15
N ALA A 313 -40.43 -7.27 -28.07
CA ALA A 313 -41.02 -6.22 -27.23
C ALA A 313 -39.97 -5.51 -26.36
N LEU A 314 -38.95 -6.21 -25.87
CA LEU A 314 -37.88 -5.65 -25.05
C LEU A 314 -37.03 -4.66 -25.83
N ILE A 315 -36.61 -4.97 -27.07
CA ILE A 315 -35.69 -4.13 -27.88
C ILE A 315 -36.05 -2.63 -27.87
N PRO A 316 -37.27 -2.21 -28.24
CA PRO A 316 -37.62 -0.78 -28.30
C PRO A 316 -37.81 -0.13 -26.92
N SER A 317 -37.90 -0.93 -25.85
CA SER A 317 -38.08 -0.43 -24.48
C SER A 317 -36.75 -0.15 -23.75
N LEU A 318 -35.62 -0.55 -24.35
CA LEU A 318 -34.32 -0.44 -23.70
C LEU A 318 -33.79 0.99 -23.73
N HIS A 319 -33.24 1.42 -22.59
CA HIS A 319 -32.50 2.65 -22.47
C HIS A 319 -31.36 2.50 -21.45
N PRO A 320 -30.34 3.37 -21.49
CA PRO A 320 -29.33 3.40 -20.44
C PRO A 320 -29.98 3.69 -19.09
N MET A 321 -29.51 3.00 -18.05
CA MET A 321 -29.84 3.29 -16.66
C MET A 321 -29.52 4.76 -16.34
N SER A 322 -30.34 5.39 -15.49
CA SER A 322 -30.09 6.76 -15.04
C SER A 322 -28.81 6.83 -14.21
N ARG A 323 -28.22 8.03 -14.13
CA ARG A 323 -27.05 8.24 -13.27
C ARG A 323 -27.42 8.03 -11.80
N GLU A 324 -28.59 8.49 -11.41
CA GLU A 324 -29.10 8.38 -10.05
C GLU A 324 -29.23 6.90 -9.62
N ASP A 325 -29.75 6.05 -10.51
CA ASP A 325 -29.88 4.62 -10.23
C ASP A 325 -28.51 3.92 -10.24
N ALA A 326 -27.61 4.31 -11.15
CA ALA A 326 -26.25 3.78 -11.19
C ALA A 326 -25.46 4.13 -9.91
N GLU A 327 -25.59 5.37 -9.41
CA GLU A 327 -25.00 5.80 -8.14
C GLU A 327 -25.63 5.07 -6.94
N ARG A 328 -26.92 4.76 -7.01
CA ARG A 328 -27.65 4.08 -5.94
C ARG A 328 -27.33 2.59 -5.84
N TYR A 329 -27.39 1.87 -6.96
CA TYR A 329 -27.33 0.41 -6.96
C TYR A 329 -25.94 -0.14 -7.28
N LEU A 330 -25.19 0.52 -8.16
CA LEU A 330 -23.98 -0.07 -8.76
C LEU A 330 -22.69 0.51 -8.19
N LEU A 331 -22.63 1.82 -7.97
CA LEU A 331 -21.44 2.49 -7.43
C LEU A 331 -20.92 1.92 -6.09
N PRO A 332 -21.78 1.46 -5.15
CA PRO A 332 -21.31 0.87 -3.90
C PRO A 332 -20.44 -0.37 -4.10
N THR A 333 -20.73 -1.16 -5.13
CA THR A 333 -20.07 -2.44 -5.40
C THR A 333 -19.13 -2.41 -6.61
N PHE A 334 -19.13 -1.31 -7.38
CA PHE A 334 -18.29 -1.15 -8.56
C PHE A 334 -16.78 -1.23 -8.22
N ASP A 335 -16.06 -2.07 -8.96
CA ASP A 335 -14.62 -2.29 -8.83
C ASP A 335 -13.85 -2.04 -10.14
N GLY A 336 -14.55 -1.73 -11.23
CA GLY A 336 -13.98 -1.44 -12.54
C GLY A 336 -13.95 -2.60 -13.51
N ILE A 337 -13.54 -3.80 -13.09
CA ILE A 337 -13.28 -4.93 -14.01
C ILE A 337 -14.22 -6.11 -13.74
N ASP A 338 -14.30 -6.56 -12.49
CA ASP A 338 -14.99 -7.80 -12.10
C ASP A 338 -16.15 -7.49 -11.15
N SER A 339 -16.86 -6.40 -11.45
CA SER A 339 -17.86 -5.88 -10.54
C SER A 339 -18.97 -6.90 -10.38
N PRO A 340 -19.42 -7.14 -9.13
CA PRO A 340 -20.38 -8.19 -8.84
C PRO A 340 -21.74 -7.88 -9.47
N GLU A 341 -22.51 -8.94 -9.70
CA GLU A 341 -23.93 -8.84 -9.99
C GLU A 341 -24.66 -8.30 -8.74
N VAL A 342 -25.53 -7.32 -8.93
CA VAL A 342 -26.29 -6.66 -7.87
C VAL A 342 -27.77 -6.85 -8.13
N GLN A 343 -28.49 -7.34 -7.13
CA GLN A 343 -29.95 -7.45 -7.16
C GLN A 343 -30.59 -6.06 -7.04
N THR A 344 -31.57 -5.78 -7.90
CA THR A 344 -32.17 -4.44 -8.05
C THR A 344 -33.70 -4.52 -7.93
N PRO A 345 -34.25 -4.82 -6.74
CA PRO A 345 -35.68 -5.11 -6.57
C PRO A 345 -36.63 -3.93 -6.83
N ASP A 346 -36.11 -2.69 -6.83
CA ASP A 346 -36.88 -1.45 -6.99
C ASP A 346 -36.42 -0.63 -8.22
N LEU A 347 -35.84 -1.30 -9.22
CA LEU A 347 -35.39 -0.74 -10.50
C LEU A 347 -36.27 -1.22 -11.67
#